data_AF-A0A258M8J6-F1
#
_entry.id   AF-A0A258M8J6-F1
#
_cell.length_a   1.000
_cell.length_b   1.000
_cell.length_c   1.000
_cell.angle_alpha   90.00
_cell.angle_beta   90.00
_cell.angle_gamma   90.00
#
_symmetry.space_group_name_H-M   'P 1'
#
loop_
_entity.id
_entity.type
_entity.pdbx_description
1 polymer ?
#
loop_
_entity_poly.entity_id
_entity_poly.type
_entity_poly.pdbx_seq_one_letter_code
_entity_poly.pdbx_strand_id
1 'polypeptide(L)'
;MKYFFSLILACFYLFSNLNAQTTMVNTGSDVYGFLSRQAQKGNIVFDDIIRPVSRLKVTELLDTLMVHQDRLSPIESKELAFFQREFGSSLTSKTLSNSDTPKFFKKDSNGRLRMLFVEKEKFKLNIDPEIEIGYISSDTQTIEKISRGINAWATWGKHWGFQFSYAEATESGSGLNPYKVFTPQSGIVLNTTITGKSFNFN
;
A
#
# COMPACT_ATOMS: atom_id res chain seq x y z
N MET A 1 -33.05 -21.99 -28.32
CA MET A 1 -32.74 -20.58 -28.65
C MET A 1 -33.46 -19.59 -27.73
N LYS A 2 -34.80 -19.57 -27.65
CA LYS A 2 -35.56 -18.64 -26.77
C LYS A 2 -35.16 -18.69 -25.28
N TYR A 3 -35.00 -19.87 -24.69
CA TYR A 3 -34.64 -20.01 -23.27
C TYR A 3 -33.18 -19.66 -22.95
N PHE A 4 -32.28 -19.79 -23.93
CA PHE A 4 -30.87 -19.44 -23.77
C PHE A 4 -30.68 -17.92 -23.66
N PHE A 5 -31.42 -17.16 -24.47
CA PHE A 5 -31.41 -15.70 -24.40
C PHE A 5 -32.03 -15.18 -23.09
N SER A 6 -33.10 -15.84 -22.63
CA SER A 6 -33.71 -15.53 -21.32
C SER A 6 -32.78 -15.83 -20.14
N LEU A 7 -31.95 -16.87 -20.23
CA LEU A 7 -30.96 -17.21 -19.20
C LEU A 7 -29.83 -16.18 -19.12
N ILE A 8 -29.33 -15.71 -20.27
CA ILE A 8 -28.31 -14.66 -20.34
C ILE A 8 -28.84 -13.35 -19.75
N LEU A 9 -30.08 -12.98 -20.08
CA LEU A 9 -30.71 -11.76 -19.59
C LEU A 9 -30.97 -11.80 -18.07
N ALA A 10 -31.38 -12.96 -17.54
CA ALA A 10 -31.53 -13.18 -16.10
C ALA A 10 -30.18 -13.11 -15.37
N CYS A 11 -29.11 -13.64 -15.97
CA CYS A 11 -27.76 -13.57 -15.42
C CYS A 11 -27.28 -12.11 -15.31
N PHE A 12 -27.49 -11.28 -16.34
CA PHE A 12 -27.17 -9.84 -16.29
C PHE A 12 -27.93 -9.07 -15.21
N TYR A 13 -29.18 -9.43 -14.93
CA TYR A 13 -29.99 -8.78 -13.89
C TYR A 13 -29.46 -9.06 -12.47
N LEU A 14 -28.90 -10.26 -12.24
CA LEU A 14 -28.30 -10.66 -10.97
C LEU A 14 -26.98 -9.93 -10.64
N PHE A 15 -26.28 -9.38 -11.64
CA PHE A 15 -25.04 -8.60 -11.44
C PHE A 15 -25.26 -7.10 -11.19
N SER A 16 -26.50 -6.63 -11.07
CA SER A 16 -26.80 -5.20 -10.83
C SER A 16 -26.42 -4.67 -9.45
N ASN A 17 -26.14 -5.56 -8.48
CA ASN A 17 -25.74 -5.20 -7.10
C ASN A 17 -24.24 -5.41 -6.83
N LEU A 18 -23.40 -5.18 -7.84
CA LEU A 18 -21.94 -5.20 -7.65
C LEU A 18 -21.53 -4.00 -6.79
N ASN A 19 -21.34 -4.23 -5.49
CA ASN A 19 -20.57 -3.34 -4.64
C ASN A 19 -19.14 -3.33 -5.18
N ALA A 20 -18.78 -2.23 -5.80
CA ALA A 20 -17.51 -2.07 -6.48
C ALA A 20 -16.34 -2.11 -5.49
N GLN A 21 -15.23 -2.71 -5.93
CA GLN A 21 -14.06 -2.95 -5.09
C GLN A 21 -13.15 -1.72 -5.08
N THR A 22 -12.98 -1.09 -3.92
CA THR A 22 -12.04 0.02 -3.71
C THR A 22 -10.60 -0.49 -3.64
N THR A 23 -9.63 0.36 -3.99
CA THR A 23 -8.20 0.07 -3.79
C THR A 23 -7.90 -0.14 -2.32
N MET A 24 -7.31 -1.28 -2.00
CA MET A 24 -6.82 -1.59 -0.66
C MET A 24 -5.40 -1.02 -0.45
N VAL A 25 -4.98 -0.90 0.80
CA VAL A 25 -3.60 -0.56 1.16
C VAL A 25 -2.87 -1.82 1.62
N ASN A 26 -1.63 -2.00 1.14
CA ASN A 26 -0.76 -3.11 1.54
C ASN A 26 -0.73 -3.24 3.07
N THR A 27 -1.00 -4.43 3.61
CA THR A 27 -0.99 -4.74 5.05
C THR A 27 0.33 -4.41 5.74
N GLY A 28 1.45 -4.43 5.00
CA GLY A 28 2.78 -4.06 5.48
C GLY A 28 3.08 -2.55 5.47
N SER A 29 2.12 -1.70 5.11
CA SER A 29 2.36 -0.26 5.03
C SER A 29 2.56 0.39 6.40
N ASP A 30 3.60 1.22 6.52
CA ASP A 30 3.92 2.00 7.73
C ASP A 30 2.80 2.95 8.19
N VAL A 31 1.87 3.29 7.28
CA VAL A 31 0.73 4.16 7.60
C VAL A 31 -0.12 3.56 8.74
N TYR A 32 -0.22 2.23 8.83
CA TYR A 32 -0.98 1.59 9.90
C TYR A 32 -0.37 1.87 11.27
N GLY A 33 0.95 1.78 11.39
CA GLY A 33 1.64 2.09 12.64
C GLY A 33 1.41 3.54 13.07
N PHE A 34 1.42 4.48 12.13
CA PHE A 34 1.11 5.87 12.40
C PHE A 34 -0.35 6.07 12.85
N LEU A 35 -1.31 5.52 12.10
CA LEU A 35 -2.74 5.64 12.41
C LEU A 35 -3.09 5.00 13.76
N SER A 36 -2.54 3.82 14.08
CA SER A 36 -2.74 3.18 15.39
C SER A 36 -2.21 4.05 16.53
N ARG A 37 -1.04 4.69 16.39
CA ARG A 37 -0.53 5.64 17.40
C ARG A 37 -1.47 6.84 17.58
N GLN A 38 -1.99 7.40 16.48
CA GLN A 38 -2.92 8.53 16.55
C GLN A 38 -4.27 8.14 17.17
N ALA A 39 -4.74 6.92 16.91
CA ALA A 39 -5.96 6.38 17.52
C ALA A 39 -5.81 6.15 19.03
N GLN A 40 -4.66 5.61 19.47
CA GLN A 40 -4.35 5.44 20.90
C GLN A 40 -4.30 6.78 21.65
N LYS A 41 -3.90 7.85 20.97
CA LYS A 41 -3.93 9.23 21.51
C LYS A 41 -5.33 9.84 21.52
N GLY A 42 -6.32 9.20 20.91
CA GLY A 42 -7.69 9.71 20.78
C GLY A 42 -7.86 10.78 19.71
N ASN A 43 -6.89 10.97 18.80
CA ASN A 43 -6.99 11.96 17.73
C ASN A 43 -7.92 11.50 16.59
N ILE A 44 -8.06 10.18 16.41
CA ILE A 44 -8.94 9.54 15.41
C ILE A 44 -9.52 8.23 15.96
N VAL A 45 -10.55 7.72 15.31
CA VAL A 45 -11.07 6.36 15.53
C VAL A 45 -10.59 5.47 14.39
N PHE A 46 -9.74 4.50 14.72
CA PHE A 46 -9.19 3.55 13.76
C PHE A 46 -9.18 2.14 14.35
N ASP A 47 -10.01 1.25 13.80
CA ASP A 47 -10.07 -0.15 14.18
C ASP A 47 -8.97 -0.94 13.44
N ASP A 48 -7.82 -1.12 14.09
CA ASP A 48 -6.64 -1.77 13.51
C ASP A 48 -6.76 -3.31 13.36
N ILE A 49 -7.83 -3.87 13.92
CA ILE A 49 -8.17 -5.30 13.87
C ILE A 49 -8.62 -5.79 12.49
N ILE A 50 -9.14 -4.91 11.62
CA ILE A 50 -9.62 -5.28 10.28
C ILE A 50 -8.68 -4.70 9.23
N ARG A 51 -7.85 -5.55 8.63
CA ARG A 51 -6.93 -5.22 7.53
C ARG A 51 -7.06 -6.22 6.38
N PRO A 52 -6.82 -5.82 5.12
CA PRO A 52 -6.41 -4.49 4.67
C PRO A 52 -7.56 -3.47 4.68
N VAL A 53 -7.21 -2.20 4.82
CA VAL A 53 -8.15 -1.07 4.81
C VAL A 53 -8.13 -0.39 3.45
N SER A 54 -9.26 0.19 3.05
CA SER A 54 -9.34 0.93 1.79
C SER A 54 -8.46 2.18 1.83
N ARG A 55 -7.84 2.49 0.68
CA ARG A 55 -7.05 3.71 0.50
C ARG A 55 -7.87 4.97 0.82
N LEU A 56 -9.15 4.95 0.44
CA LEU A 56 -10.11 6.02 0.70
C LEU A 56 -10.29 6.26 2.21
N LYS A 57 -10.45 5.19 2.99
CA LYS A 57 -10.57 5.30 4.45
C LYS A 57 -9.29 5.82 5.09
N VAL A 58 -8.12 5.39 4.61
CA VAL A 58 -6.83 5.95 5.05
C VAL A 58 -6.75 7.45 4.75
N THR A 59 -7.14 7.88 3.55
CA THR A 59 -7.21 9.30 3.19
C THR A 59 -8.13 10.08 4.15
N GLU A 60 -9.34 9.60 4.42
CA GLU A 60 -10.28 10.24 5.35
C GLU A 60 -9.70 10.43 6.76
N LEU A 61 -8.99 9.41 7.27
CA LEU A 61 -8.35 9.48 8.60
C LEU A 61 -7.21 10.49 8.61
N LEU A 62 -6.38 10.52 7.56
CA LEU A 62 -5.30 11.50 7.43
C LEU A 62 -5.84 12.92 7.26
N ASP A 63 -6.93 13.11 6.54
CA ASP A 63 -7.60 14.41 6.37
C ASP A 63 -8.19 14.88 7.72
N THR A 64 -8.75 13.96 8.52
CA THR A 64 -9.22 14.26 9.88
C THR A 64 -8.09 14.71 10.80
N LEU A 65 -6.90 14.11 10.68
CA LEU A 65 -5.71 14.52 11.43
C LEU A 65 -5.17 15.89 10.98
N MET A 66 -5.31 16.25 9.71
CA MET A 66 -4.92 17.58 9.23
C MET A 66 -5.74 18.69 9.87
N VAL A 67 -7.04 18.45 10.13
CA VAL A 67 -7.91 19.43 10.81
C VAL A 67 -7.45 19.68 12.25
N HIS A 68 -6.88 18.66 12.91
CA HIS A 68 -6.44 18.70 14.30
C HIS A 68 -4.91 18.72 14.42
N GLN A 69 -4.24 19.38 13.48
CA GLN A 69 -2.77 19.40 13.41
C GLN A 69 -2.12 20.08 14.63
N ASP A 70 -2.86 20.94 15.33
CA ASP A 70 -2.48 21.57 16.60
C ASP A 70 -2.19 20.55 17.73
N ARG A 71 -2.77 19.35 17.65
CA ARG A 71 -2.58 18.27 18.63
C ARG A 71 -1.40 17.35 18.32
N LEU A 72 -0.74 17.56 17.19
CA LEU A 72 0.35 16.72 16.73
C LEU A 72 1.69 17.28 17.18
N SER A 73 2.59 16.41 17.62
CA SER A 73 3.99 16.80 17.83
C SER A 73 4.64 17.24 16.50
N PRO A 74 5.77 17.95 16.56
CA PRO A 74 6.50 18.35 15.35
C PRO A 74 6.93 17.17 14.47
N ILE A 75 7.19 16.00 15.06
CA ILE A 75 7.56 14.78 14.33
C ILE A 75 6.31 14.20 13.65
N GLU A 76 5.21 14.09 14.38
CA GLU A 76 3.95 13.55 13.83
C GLU A 76 3.38 14.43 12.72
N SER A 77 3.55 15.75 12.83
CA SER A 77 3.20 16.67 11.74
C SER A 77 4.01 16.39 10.47
N LYS A 78 5.29 16.01 10.60
CA LYS A 78 6.14 15.62 9.45
C LYS A 78 5.73 14.26 8.90
N GLU A 79 5.42 13.29 9.76
CA GLU A 79 4.88 11.98 9.36
C GLU A 79 3.54 12.13 8.62
N LEU A 80 2.63 12.93 9.15
CA LEU A 80 1.35 13.24 8.51
C LEU A 80 1.56 13.86 7.13
N ALA A 81 2.45 14.86 7.03
CA ALA A 81 2.79 15.47 5.74
C ALA A 81 3.41 14.47 4.75
N PHE A 82 4.18 13.48 5.23
CA PHE A 82 4.71 12.41 4.41
C PHE A 82 3.60 11.49 3.89
N PHE A 83 2.71 11.00 4.77
CA PHE A 83 1.61 10.13 4.36
C PHE A 83 0.59 10.85 3.48
N GLN A 84 0.36 12.15 3.70
CA GLN A 84 -0.47 12.98 2.84
C GLN A 84 0.08 13.12 1.41
N ARG A 85 1.40 13.04 1.21
CA ARG A 85 1.95 12.99 -0.16
C ARG A 85 1.57 11.69 -0.88
N GLU A 86 1.45 10.58 -0.15
CA GLU A 86 1.09 9.28 -0.73
C GLU A 86 -0.42 9.10 -0.88
N PHE A 87 -1.17 9.37 0.18
CA PHE A 87 -2.59 9.05 0.30
C PHE A 87 -3.50 10.26 0.14
N GLY A 88 -2.95 11.48 0.09
CA GLY A 88 -3.74 12.70 0.14
C GLY A 88 -4.76 12.81 -0.99
N SER A 89 -5.86 13.48 -0.67
CA SER A 89 -7.03 13.58 -1.53
C SER A 89 -6.75 14.45 -2.76
N SER A 90 -6.29 13.87 -3.87
CA SER A 90 -6.42 14.55 -5.17
C SER A 90 -7.90 14.62 -5.64
N LEU A 91 -8.85 14.10 -4.85
CA LEU A 91 -10.29 14.23 -5.09
C LEU A 91 -10.76 15.69 -4.99
N THR A 92 -9.98 16.56 -4.34
CA THR A 92 -10.17 18.01 -4.46
C THR A 92 -9.29 18.47 -5.61
N SER A 93 -9.92 18.85 -6.71
CA SER A 93 -9.34 19.30 -7.97
C SER A 93 -8.35 20.47 -7.80
N LYS A 94 -7.15 20.21 -7.27
CA LYS A 94 -6.01 21.10 -7.42
C LYS A 94 -5.57 20.96 -8.87
N THR A 95 -6.12 21.83 -9.71
CA THR A 95 -5.71 22.12 -11.08
C THR A 95 -5.10 20.89 -11.75
N LEU A 96 -5.92 19.87 -11.98
CA LEU A 96 -5.46 18.64 -12.59
C LEU A 96 -4.75 19.02 -13.89
N SER A 97 -3.43 18.81 -13.93
CA SER A 97 -2.70 18.82 -15.18
C SER A 97 -3.29 17.64 -15.94
N ASN A 98 -4.29 17.90 -16.79
CA ASN A 98 -4.88 16.96 -17.73
C ASN A 98 -3.77 16.50 -18.69
N SER A 99 -2.87 15.66 -18.19
CA SER A 99 -1.92 14.95 -19.01
C SER A 99 -2.57 13.62 -19.33
N ASP A 100 -3.12 13.53 -20.52
CA ASP A 100 -3.57 12.26 -21.10
C ASP A 100 -2.42 11.25 -21.26
N THR A 101 -1.18 11.71 -21.06
CA THR A 101 0.04 10.93 -21.23
C THR A 101 0.60 10.43 -19.90
N PRO A 102 1.14 9.20 -19.87
CA PRO A 102 1.88 8.69 -18.72
C PRO A 102 3.14 9.54 -18.49
N LYS A 103 3.35 9.93 -17.23
CA LYS A 103 4.53 10.69 -16.79
C LYS A 103 5.51 9.76 -16.09
N PHE A 104 6.79 9.92 -16.39
CA PHE A 104 7.87 9.11 -15.84
C PHE A 104 8.85 9.95 -15.04
N PHE A 105 9.26 9.50 -13.85
CA PHE A 105 10.22 10.19 -12.98
C PHE A 105 9.87 11.67 -12.74
N LYS A 106 8.58 11.95 -12.51
CA LYS A 106 8.07 13.30 -12.22
C LYS A 106 7.29 13.29 -10.91
N LYS A 107 7.08 14.48 -10.35
CA LYS A 107 6.22 14.67 -9.19
C LYS A 107 4.76 14.61 -9.61
N ASP A 108 3.95 13.87 -8.86
CA ASP A 108 2.49 13.82 -8.99
C ASP A 108 1.82 15.09 -8.42
N SER A 109 0.48 15.17 -8.47
CA SER A 109 -0.27 16.31 -7.92
C SER A 109 0.00 16.57 -6.42
N ASN A 110 0.40 15.53 -5.70
CA ASN A 110 0.69 15.57 -4.27
C ASN A 110 2.18 15.85 -3.98
N GLY A 111 2.99 16.05 -5.01
CA GLY A 111 4.41 16.37 -4.88
C GLY A 111 5.31 15.17 -4.61
N ARG A 112 4.79 13.94 -4.67
CA ARG A 112 5.57 12.70 -4.55
C ARG A 112 6.21 12.37 -5.89
N LEU A 113 7.51 12.07 -5.86
CA LEU A 113 8.21 11.55 -7.04
C LEU A 113 7.69 10.14 -7.34
N ARG A 114 7.21 9.94 -8.55
CA ARG A 114 6.69 8.65 -9.05
C ARG A 114 7.57 8.14 -10.18
N MET A 115 7.74 6.82 -10.27
CA MET A 115 8.42 6.22 -11.41
C MET A 115 7.55 6.29 -12.65
N LEU A 116 6.28 5.86 -12.56
CA LEU A 116 5.27 6.01 -13.60
C LEU A 116 3.93 6.36 -12.95
N PHE A 117 3.28 7.41 -13.46
CA PHE A 117 1.91 7.71 -13.06
C PHE A 117 1.05 8.28 -14.19
N VAL A 118 -0.25 8.08 -14.05
CA VAL A 118 -1.31 8.70 -14.85
C VAL A 118 -2.33 9.26 -13.88
N GLU A 119 -2.67 10.55 -14.02
CA GLU A 119 -3.69 11.21 -13.20
C GLU A 119 -4.68 11.93 -14.12
N LYS A 120 -5.93 11.48 -14.09
CA LYS A 120 -7.10 12.07 -14.72
C LYS A 120 -8.18 12.26 -13.65
N GLU A 121 -9.20 13.05 -13.97
CA GLU A 121 -10.25 13.47 -13.02
C GLU A 121 -10.86 12.29 -12.24
N LYS A 122 -11.07 11.15 -12.92
CA LYS A 122 -11.65 9.94 -12.34
C LYS A 122 -10.74 8.73 -12.44
N PHE A 123 -9.53 8.86 -12.96
CA PHE A 123 -8.63 7.71 -13.12
C PHE A 123 -7.24 8.04 -12.62
N LYS A 124 -6.69 7.16 -11.78
CA LYS A 124 -5.30 7.24 -11.35
C LYS A 124 -4.65 5.89 -11.49
N LEU A 125 -3.42 5.89 -11.93
CA LEU A 125 -2.54 4.73 -11.96
C LEU A 125 -1.18 5.18 -11.46
N ASN A 126 -0.60 4.40 -10.57
CA ASN A 126 0.76 4.57 -10.10
C ASN A 126 1.49 3.24 -10.16
N ILE A 127 2.75 3.27 -10.58
CA ILE A 127 3.66 2.15 -10.59
C ILE A 127 5.00 2.66 -10.09
N ASP A 128 5.42 2.17 -8.93
CA ASP A 128 6.64 2.56 -8.25
C ASP A 128 7.46 1.31 -7.88
N PRO A 129 8.80 1.40 -7.89
CA PRO A 129 9.64 0.34 -7.32
C PRO A 129 9.49 0.34 -5.79
N GLU A 130 9.56 -0.85 -5.20
CA GLU A 130 9.51 -1.08 -3.75
C GLU A 130 10.84 -1.68 -3.30
N ILE A 131 11.53 -1.05 -2.35
CA ILE A 131 12.85 -1.50 -1.87
C ILE A 131 12.84 -1.44 -0.35
N GLU A 132 13.26 -2.54 0.29
CA GLU A 132 13.45 -2.63 1.74
C GLU A 132 14.90 -3.05 2.01
N ILE A 133 15.55 -2.41 2.98
CA ILE A 133 16.87 -2.79 3.46
C ILE A 133 16.78 -2.95 4.97
N GLY A 134 17.17 -4.12 5.47
CA GLY A 134 17.15 -4.46 6.88
C GLY A 134 18.49 -5.02 7.34
N TYR A 135 18.83 -4.75 8.59
CA TYR A 135 20.03 -5.29 9.23
C TYR A 135 19.69 -5.76 10.63
N ILE A 136 20.08 -7.00 10.95
CA ILE A 136 19.92 -7.60 12.27
C ILE A 136 21.30 -7.99 12.76
N SER A 137 21.70 -7.49 13.92
CA SER A 137 22.95 -7.86 14.57
C SER A 137 22.69 -8.25 16.02
N SER A 138 23.25 -9.39 16.40
CA SER A 138 23.23 -9.97 17.74
C SER A 138 24.52 -10.79 17.94
N ASP A 139 24.78 -11.22 19.17
CA ASP A 139 25.98 -12.00 19.51
C ASP A 139 26.15 -13.29 18.69
N THR A 140 25.06 -13.83 18.12
CA THR A 140 25.05 -15.11 17.40
C THR A 140 24.62 -15.00 15.94
N GLN A 141 24.09 -13.86 15.51
CA GLN A 141 23.52 -13.68 14.18
C GLN A 141 23.86 -12.30 13.63
N THR A 142 24.31 -12.27 12.39
CA THR A 142 24.47 -11.04 11.61
C THR A 142 23.80 -11.27 10.27
N ILE A 143 22.66 -10.62 10.05
CA ILE A 143 21.79 -10.86 8.89
C ILE A 143 21.51 -9.54 8.20
N GLU A 144 21.79 -9.50 6.91
CA GLU A 144 21.37 -8.44 5.98
C GLU A 144 20.17 -8.93 5.19
N LYS A 145 19.13 -8.10 5.13
CA LYS A 145 17.93 -8.32 4.30
C LYS A 145 17.87 -7.24 3.23
N ILE A 146 17.72 -7.65 1.98
CA ILE A 146 17.44 -6.74 0.86
C ILE A 146 16.20 -7.25 0.15
N SER A 147 15.15 -6.44 0.13
CA SER A 147 13.92 -6.68 -0.64
C SER A 147 13.85 -5.76 -1.84
N ARG A 148 13.41 -6.31 -2.98
CA ARG A 148 13.23 -5.57 -4.23
C ARG A 148 11.93 -5.99 -4.87
N GLY A 149 11.14 -5.02 -5.29
CA GLY A 149 9.80 -5.26 -5.75
C GLY A 149 9.23 -4.11 -6.55
N ILE A 150 7.96 -4.26 -6.85
CA ILE A 150 7.14 -3.28 -7.55
C ILE A 150 5.82 -3.16 -6.82
N ASN A 151 5.34 -1.92 -6.71
CA ASN A 151 4.04 -1.60 -6.16
C ASN A 151 3.26 -0.81 -7.21
N ALA A 152 2.11 -1.35 -7.59
CA ALA A 152 1.21 -0.74 -8.54
C ALA A 152 -0.19 -0.63 -7.95
N TRP A 153 -0.85 0.49 -8.18
CA TRP A 153 -2.25 0.64 -7.82
C TRP A 153 -2.94 1.55 -8.81
N ALA A 154 -4.23 1.30 -9.01
CA ALA A 154 -5.08 2.20 -9.76
C ALA A 154 -6.42 2.39 -9.08
N THR A 155 -7.04 3.53 -9.35
CA THR A 155 -8.39 3.89 -8.92
C THR A 155 -9.16 4.41 -10.13
N TRP A 156 -10.39 3.95 -10.30
CA TRP A 156 -11.36 4.52 -11.22
C TRP A 156 -12.60 4.98 -10.43
N GLY A 157 -12.75 6.30 -10.31
CA GLY A 157 -13.76 6.95 -9.49
C GLY A 157 -13.57 6.63 -8.00
N LYS A 158 -14.68 6.51 -7.28
CA LYS A 158 -14.71 6.18 -5.85
C LYS A 158 -14.83 4.69 -5.55
N HIS A 159 -15.06 3.90 -6.60
CA HIS A 159 -15.73 2.60 -6.49
C HIS A 159 -14.87 1.47 -7.02
N TRP A 160 -14.06 1.72 -8.03
CA TRP A 160 -13.20 0.71 -8.64
C TRP A 160 -11.75 1.01 -8.32
N GLY A 161 -11.02 -0.02 -7.96
CA GLY A 161 -9.64 0.10 -7.62
C GLY A 161 -8.98 -1.26 -7.55
N PHE A 162 -7.72 -1.30 -7.94
CA PHE A 162 -6.89 -2.48 -7.79
C PHE A 162 -5.54 -2.10 -7.20
N GLN A 163 -4.94 -3.05 -6.51
CA GLN A 163 -3.62 -2.93 -5.95
C GLN A 163 -2.87 -4.22 -6.24
N PHE A 164 -1.61 -4.09 -6.62
CA PHE A 164 -0.67 -5.17 -6.85
C PHE A 164 0.65 -4.78 -6.21
N SER A 165 1.22 -5.66 -5.40
CA SER A 165 2.58 -5.51 -4.87
C SER A 165 3.24 -6.88 -4.91
N TYR A 166 4.48 -6.89 -5.36
CA TYR A 166 5.33 -8.06 -5.41
C TYR A 166 6.74 -7.65 -5.04
N ALA A 167 7.35 -8.36 -4.10
CA ALA A 167 8.74 -8.16 -3.75
C ALA A 167 9.41 -9.50 -3.48
N GLU A 168 10.68 -9.60 -3.86
CA GLU A 168 11.54 -10.71 -3.47
C GLU A 168 12.56 -10.21 -2.48
N ALA A 169 12.73 -10.95 -1.40
CA ALA A 169 13.70 -10.67 -0.37
C ALA A 169 14.83 -11.69 -0.38
N THR A 170 16.04 -11.19 -0.26
CA THR A 170 17.25 -11.97 0.00
C THR A 170 17.71 -11.69 1.41
N GLU A 171 17.92 -12.75 2.19
CA GLU A 171 18.62 -12.69 3.47
C GLU A 171 19.98 -13.35 3.33
N SER A 172 21.03 -12.70 3.84
CA SER A 172 22.40 -13.19 3.82
C SER A 172 23.13 -12.90 5.12
N GLY A 173 24.05 -13.79 5.51
CA GLY A 173 24.88 -13.60 6.70
C GLY A 173 25.10 -14.87 7.53
N SER A 174 25.44 -14.68 8.80
CA SER A 174 25.68 -15.76 9.77
C SER A 174 24.47 -15.97 10.68
N GLY A 175 24.21 -17.23 11.04
CA GLY A 175 23.11 -17.58 11.95
C GLY A 175 21.72 -17.45 11.31
N LEU A 176 21.61 -17.67 10.00
CA LEU A 176 20.37 -17.60 9.24
C LEU A 176 19.30 -18.58 9.79
N ASN A 177 18.07 -18.08 9.95
CA ASN A 177 16.91 -18.86 10.35
C ASN A 177 15.84 -18.87 9.23
N PRO A 178 15.99 -19.72 8.20
CA PRO A 178 15.10 -19.75 7.03
C PRO A 178 13.68 -20.23 7.35
N TYR A 179 13.46 -20.85 8.51
CA TYR A 179 12.14 -21.30 8.94
C TYR A 179 11.46 -20.34 9.92
N LYS A 180 12.14 -19.23 10.27
CA LYS A 180 11.66 -18.18 11.18
C LYS A 180 11.16 -18.72 12.53
N VAL A 181 11.66 -19.88 12.97
CA VAL A 181 11.23 -20.53 14.23
C VAL A 181 11.67 -19.69 15.41
N PHE A 182 10.78 -19.50 16.39
CA PHE A 182 11.01 -18.68 17.59
C PHE A 182 11.36 -17.22 17.28
N THR A 183 10.90 -16.69 16.14
CA THR A 183 11.01 -15.27 15.82
C THR A 183 9.63 -14.62 15.74
N PRO A 184 9.50 -13.31 16.00
CA PRO A 184 8.25 -12.58 15.77
C PRO A 184 7.99 -12.31 14.27
N GLN A 185 8.89 -12.74 13.38
CA GLN A 185 8.76 -12.55 11.95
C GLN A 185 7.75 -13.56 11.37
N SER A 186 6.99 -13.14 10.37
CA SER A 186 6.10 -14.02 9.62
C SER A 186 6.88 -15.16 8.97
N GLY A 187 6.22 -16.32 8.82
CA GLY A 187 6.75 -17.41 8.01
C GLY A 187 6.98 -16.97 6.56
N ILE A 188 7.97 -17.58 5.90
CA ILE A 188 8.41 -17.23 4.56
C ILE A 188 8.24 -18.41 3.60
N VAL A 189 8.00 -18.12 2.33
CA VAL A 189 8.04 -19.14 1.27
C VAL A 189 9.37 -19.05 0.55
N LEU A 190 10.17 -20.12 0.66
CA LEU A 190 11.49 -20.18 0.05
C LEU A 190 11.36 -20.35 -1.48
N ASN A 191 12.03 -19.47 -2.21
CA ASN A 191 12.12 -19.55 -3.67
C ASN A 191 13.35 -20.35 -4.15
N THR A 192 14.30 -20.63 -3.25
CA THR A 192 15.55 -21.32 -3.55
C THR A 192 15.93 -22.28 -2.43
N THR A 193 16.78 -23.25 -2.75
CA THR A 193 17.45 -24.11 -1.75
C THR A 193 18.33 -23.25 -0.86
N ILE A 194 18.26 -23.48 0.46
CA ILE A 194 19.04 -22.76 1.45
C ILE A 194 20.54 -23.04 1.21
N THR A 195 21.25 -22.05 0.71
CA THR A 195 22.72 -22.02 0.80
C THR A 195 23.09 -21.52 2.19
N GLY A 196 24.08 -22.14 2.84
CA GLY A 196 24.45 -21.83 4.24
C GLY A 196 24.88 -20.38 4.54
N LYS A 197 24.86 -19.47 3.55
CA LYS A 197 25.18 -18.05 3.67
C LYS A 197 24.10 -17.10 3.12
N SER A 198 23.09 -17.60 2.40
CA SER A 198 21.98 -16.79 1.89
C SER A 198 20.80 -17.63 1.41
N PHE A 199 19.60 -17.06 1.45
CA PHE A 199 18.41 -17.61 0.81
C PHE A 199 17.47 -16.49 0.32
N ASN A 200 16.64 -16.83 -0.67
CA ASN A 200 15.65 -15.93 -1.27
C ASN A 200 14.24 -16.41 -0.94
N PHE A 201 13.33 -15.46 -0.72
CA PHE A 201 11.93 -15.73 -0.39
C PHE A 201 11.01 -14.61 -0.88
N ASN A 202 9.71 -14.93 -0.94
CA ASN A 202 8.61 -14.00 -1.12
C ASN A 202 7.77 -13.91 0.16
#